data_AF-A0A432PTT6-F1
#
_entry.id   AF-A0A432PTT6-F1
#
_cell.length_a   1.000
_cell.length_b   1.000
_cell.length_c   1.000
_cell.angle_alpha   90.00
_cell.angle_beta   90.00
_cell.angle_gamma   90.00
#
_symmetry.space_group_name_H-M   'P 1'
#
loop_
_entity.id
_entity.type
_entity.pdbx_description
1 polymer ?
#
loop_
_entity_poly.entity_id
_entity_poly.type
_entity_poly.pdbx_seq_one_letter_code
_entity_poly.pdbx_strand_id
1 'polypeptide(L)'
;MALGIFRALGVVAMMAALAGCIDHANEPVLLAIGVPVNPASVANSICVTDGNAMYDEARKQYQLRAQLTGYAQADDLDAETIARAAAHRQYVACISGQGYRPLYAN
;
A
#
# COMPACT_ATOMS: atom_id res chain seq x y z
N MET A 1 -12.30 -28.21 24.58
CA MET A 1 -11.45 -28.34 23.36
C MET A 1 -12.23 -28.04 22.08
N ALA A 2 -13.42 -28.62 21.85
CA ALA A 2 -14.23 -28.35 20.65
C ALA A 2 -14.65 -26.86 20.46
N LEU A 3 -15.07 -26.17 21.53
CA LEU A 3 -15.50 -24.76 21.46
C LEU A 3 -14.41 -23.78 20.95
N GLY A 4 -13.13 -24.08 21.21
CA GLY A 4 -12.01 -23.25 20.76
C GLY A 4 -11.75 -23.37 19.27
N ILE A 5 -11.95 -24.57 18.72
CA ILE A 5 -11.76 -24.86 17.28
C ILE A 5 -12.85 -24.15 16.46
N PHE A 6 -14.12 -24.21 16.90
CA PHE A 6 -15.21 -23.51 16.22
C PHE A 6 -15.05 -21.98 16.26
N ARG A 7 -14.51 -21.43 17.35
CA ARG A 7 -14.18 -20.00 17.43
C ARG A 7 -13.05 -19.61 16.49
N ALA A 8 -11.98 -20.42 16.42
CA ALA A 8 -10.87 -20.17 15.51
C ALA A 8 -11.32 -20.22 14.03
N LEU A 9 -12.16 -21.20 13.67
CA LEU A 9 -12.74 -21.29 12.33
C LEU A 9 -13.64 -20.10 12.00
N GLY A 10 -14.42 -19.61 12.97
CA GLY A 10 -15.23 -18.40 12.80
C GLY A 10 -14.40 -17.15 12.52
N VAL A 11 -13.29 -16.96 13.23
CA VAL A 11 -12.37 -15.83 13.01
C VAL A 11 -11.69 -15.93 11.64
N VAL A 12 -11.26 -17.13 11.23
CA VAL A 12 -10.65 -17.36 9.91
C VAL A 12 -11.66 -17.13 8.79
N ALA A 13 -12.90 -17.61 8.93
CA ALA A 13 -13.97 -17.38 7.95
C ALA A 13 -14.34 -15.90 7.84
N MET A 14 -14.37 -15.18 8.96
CA MET A 14 -14.62 -13.74 8.96
C MET A 14 -13.47 -12.98 8.28
N MET A 15 -12.21 -13.32 8.58
CA MET A 15 -11.05 -12.74 7.91
C MET A 15 -11.02 -13.07 6.41
N ALA A 16 -11.42 -14.28 6.00
CA ALA A 16 -11.53 -14.66 4.60
C ALA A 16 -12.68 -13.93 3.86
N ALA A 17 -13.80 -13.68 4.53
CA ALA A 17 -14.91 -12.89 3.98
C ALA A 17 -14.53 -11.41 3.84
N LEU A 18 -13.84 -10.84 4.83
CA LEU A 18 -13.25 -9.50 4.74
C LEU A 18 -12.13 -9.43 3.69
N ALA A 19 -11.39 -10.53 3.48
CA ALA A 19 -10.42 -10.66 2.39
C ALA A 19 -11.09 -10.71 1.01
N GLY A 20 -12.30 -11.28 0.90
CA GLY A 20 -13.12 -11.22 -0.31
C GLY A 20 -13.69 -9.82 -0.62
N CYS A 21 -13.61 -8.90 0.34
CA CYS A 21 -13.85 -7.47 0.16
C CYS A 21 -12.55 -6.65 0.21
N ILE A 22 -11.37 -7.29 0.06
CA ILE A 22 -10.17 -6.56 -0.35
C ILE A 22 -10.54 -5.98 -1.70
N ASP A 23 -10.50 -4.66 -1.75
CA ASP A 23 -10.82 -3.85 -2.90
C ASP A 23 -9.95 -4.29 -4.09
N HIS A 24 -10.39 -5.33 -4.81
CA HIS A 24 -9.66 -5.95 -5.91
C HIS A 24 -9.53 -4.97 -7.08
N ALA A 25 -10.31 -3.87 -7.05
CA ALA A 25 -10.15 -2.74 -7.95
C ALA A 25 -8.89 -1.91 -7.63
N ASN A 26 -8.47 -1.85 -6.37
CA ASN A 26 -7.30 -1.10 -5.92
C ASN A 26 -6.02 -1.94 -5.80
N GLU A 27 -6.12 -3.27 -5.75
CA GLU A 27 -4.94 -4.15 -5.72
C GLU A 27 -4.44 -4.42 -7.16
N PRO A 28 -3.22 -3.99 -7.53
CA PRO A 28 -2.74 -4.14 -8.89
C PRO A 28 -2.42 -5.59 -9.24
N VAL A 29 -2.79 -6.01 -10.45
CA VAL A 29 -2.28 -7.24 -11.05
C VAL A 29 -0.85 -7.00 -11.52
N LEU A 30 0.11 -7.77 -11.01
CA LEU A 30 1.52 -7.65 -11.38
C LEU A 30 1.85 -8.49 -12.62
N LEU A 31 1.99 -7.83 -13.76
CA LEU A 31 2.41 -8.46 -15.00
C LEU A 31 3.94 -8.56 -15.06
N ALA A 32 4.48 -9.77 -15.15
CA ALA A 32 5.92 -9.95 -15.37
C ALA A 32 6.31 -9.46 -16.77
N ILE A 33 7.24 -8.51 -16.82
CA ILE A 33 7.76 -7.93 -18.08
C ILE A 33 9.23 -8.31 -18.35
N GLY A 34 9.87 -8.98 -17.39
CA GLY A 34 11.24 -9.50 -17.50
C GLY A 34 11.40 -10.81 -16.72
N VAL A 35 12.58 -11.06 -16.17
CA VAL A 35 12.83 -12.15 -15.21
C VAL A 35 12.65 -11.58 -13.80
N PRO A 36 11.55 -11.90 -13.10
CA PRO A 36 11.31 -11.33 -11.79
C PRO A 36 12.36 -11.76 -10.77
N VAL A 37 12.81 -10.81 -9.96
CA VAL A 37 13.80 -11.09 -8.89
C VAL A 37 13.14 -11.86 -7.74
N ASN A 38 11.85 -11.60 -7.50
CA ASN A 38 11.04 -12.23 -6.47
C ASN A 38 9.68 -12.65 -7.03
N PRO A 39 9.01 -13.64 -6.40
CA PRO A 39 7.60 -13.92 -6.69
C PRO A 39 6.72 -12.68 -6.49
N ALA A 40 5.64 -12.58 -7.27
CA ALA A 40 4.78 -11.38 -7.28
C ALA A 40 4.25 -10.98 -5.90
N SER A 41 3.86 -11.93 -5.06
CA SER A 41 3.39 -11.64 -3.69
C SER A 41 4.47 -11.04 -2.80
N VAL A 42 5.72 -11.48 -2.95
CA VAL A 42 6.88 -10.98 -2.20
C VAL A 42 7.30 -9.61 -2.73
N ALA A 43 7.33 -9.43 -4.05
CA ALA A 43 7.58 -8.13 -4.65
C ALA A 43 6.53 -7.10 -4.21
N ASN A 44 5.25 -7.49 -4.19
CA ASN A 44 4.17 -6.62 -3.73
C ASN A 44 4.35 -6.21 -2.26
N SER A 45 4.61 -7.15 -1.36
CA SER A 45 4.72 -6.85 0.07
C SER A 45 5.91 -5.94 0.40
N ILE A 46 7.06 -6.15 -0.25
CA ILE A 46 8.23 -5.27 -0.13
C ILE A 46 7.89 -3.88 -0.63
N CYS A 47 7.35 -3.78 -1.85
CA CYS A 47 7.11 -2.49 -2.48
C CYS A 47 5.96 -1.69 -1.82
N VAL A 48 4.96 -2.36 -1.25
CA VAL A 48 3.93 -1.71 -0.41
C VAL A 48 4.57 -1.13 0.84
N THR A 49 5.49 -1.88 1.47
CA THR A 49 6.20 -1.39 2.67
C THR A 49 7.03 -0.14 2.36
N ASP A 50 7.76 -0.14 1.25
CA ASP A 50 8.52 1.03 0.79
C ASP A 50 7.60 2.21 0.45
N GLY A 51 6.46 1.94 -0.21
CA GLY A 51 5.44 2.94 -0.51
C GLY A 51 4.88 3.59 0.76
N ASN A 52 4.60 2.80 1.80
CA ASN A 52 4.10 3.29 3.08
C ASN A 52 5.15 4.12 3.83
N ALA A 53 6.42 3.70 3.82
CA ALA A 53 7.50 4.50 4.39
C ALA A 53 7.61 5.88 3.70
N MET A 54 7.43 5.90 2.37
CA MET A 54 7.42 7.15 1.61
C MET A 54 6.17 8.00 1.85
N TYR A 55 5.01 7.37 2.05
CA TYR A 55 3.78 8.06 2.46
C TYR A 55 4.01 8.83 3.77
N ASP A 56 4.53 8.15 4.80
CA ASP A 56 4.77 8.73 6.12
C ASP A 56 5.79 9.88 6.05
N GLU A 57 6.88 9.68 5.32
CA GLU A 57 7.90 10.71 5.16
C GLU A 57 7.36 11.92 4.38
N ALA A 58 6.62 11.71 3.28
CA ALA A 58 6.02 12.80 2.52
C ALA A 58 5.03 13.62 3.36
N ARG A 59 4.22 12.95 4.19
CA ARG A 59 3.28 13.61 5.10
C ARG A 59 4.01 14.43 6.16
N LYS A 60 5.07 13.88 6.75
CA LYS A 60 5.95 14.58 7.71
C LYS A 60 6.61 15.81 7.07
N GLN A 61 7.14 15.68 5.85
CA GLN A 61 7.75 16.79 5.12
C GLN A 61 6.74 17.91 4.82
N TYR A 62 5.49 17.56 4.49
CA TYR A 62 4.43 18.55 4.30
C TYR A 62 4.14 19.32 5.59
N GLN A 63 3.99 18.63 6.72
CA GLN A 63 3.77 19.26 8.03
C GLN A 63 4.94 20.18 8.43
N LEU A 64 6.18 19.75 8.23
CA LEU A 64 7.36 20.57 8.51
C LEU A 64 7.38 21.84 7.64
N ARG A 65 7.03 21.73 6.34
CA ARG A 65 6.93 22.90 5.46
C ARG A 65 5.82 23.87 5.88
N ALA A 66 4.67 23.37 6.33
CA ALA A 66 3.59 24.21 6.83
C ALA A 66 4.05 25.04 8.04
N GLN A 67 4.74 24.40 9.00
CA GLN A 67 5.32 25.08 10.16
C GLN A 67 6.34 26.16 9.78
N LEU A 68 7.19 25.90 8.77
CA LEU A 68 8.21 26.86 8.31
C LEU A 68 7.64 28.04 7.53
N THR A 69 6.51 27.85 6.85
CA THR A 69 5.87 28.90 6.03
C THR A 69 4.86 29.74 6.81
N GLY A 70 4.69 29.48 8.11
CA GLY A 70 3.80 30.24 8.99
C GLY A 70 2.32 29.87 8.86
N TYR A 71 1.98 28.83 8.09
CA TYR A 71 0.64 28.25 8.10
C TYR A 71 0.47 27.40 9.36
N ALA A 72 -0.46 27.80 10.24
CA ALA A 72 -0.71 27.14 11.54
C ALA A 72 -1.22 25.69 11.41
N GLN A 73 -1.83 25.35 10.27
CA GLN A 73 -2.21 23.99 9.91
C GLN A 73 -1.81 23.69 8.48
N ALA A 74 -1.18 22.53 8.29
CA ALA A 74 -1.16 21.82 7.03
C ALA A 74 -2.61 21.45 6.67
N ASP A 75 -3.04 21.71 5.43
CA ASP A 75 -4.31 21.15 4.94
C ASP A 75 -4.17 19.63 4.87
N ASP A 76 -5.01 18.92 5.62
CA ASP A 76 -4.99 17.46 5.71
C ASP A 76 -5.31 16.82 4.35
N LEU A 77 -6.15 17.44 3.53
CA LEU A 77 -6.50 16.90 2.21
C LEU A 77 -5.32 16.98 1.23
N ASP A 78 -4.61 18.11 1.23
CA ASP A 78 -3.40 18.30 0.44
C ASP A 78 -2.27 17.38 0.93
N ALA A 79 -2.09 17.27 2.25
CA ALA A 79 -1.10 16.38 2.86
C ALA A 79 -1.34 14.92 2.44
N GLU A 80 -2.59 14.47 2.51
CA GLU A 80 -3.00 13.12 2.08
C GLU A 80 -2.74 12.90 0.59
N THR A 81 -3.11 13.87 -0.25
CA THR A 81 -2.96 13.76 -1.71
C THR A 81 -1.49 13.67 -2.11
N ILE A 82 -0.64 14.50 -1.52
CA ILE A 82 0.80 14.51 -1.78
C ILE A 82 1.43 13.21 -1.28
N ALA A 83 1.08 12.76 -0.08
CA ALA A 83 1.61 11.54 0.50
C ALA A 83 1.23 10.30 -0.31
N ARG A 84 -0.04 10.18 -0.74
CA ARG A 84 -0.49 9.10 -1.64
C ARG A 84 0.23 9.12 -2.98
N ALA A 85 0.40 10.31 -3.59
CA ALA A 85 1.12 10.43 -4.84
C ALA A 85 2.59 10.02 -4.71
N ALA A 86 3.25 10.38 -3.59
CA ALA A 86 4.62 9.96 -3.30
C ALA A 86 4.73 8.45 -3.10
N ALA A 87 3.85 7.87 -2.29
CA ALA A 87 3.75 6.44 -2.05
C ALA A 87 3.56 5.65 -3.35
N HIS A 88 2.63 6.09 -4.20
CA HIS A 88 2.33 5.44 -5.48
C HIS A 88 3.55 5.45 -6.41
N ARG A 89 4.27 6.58 -6.52
CA ARG A 89 5.50 6.66 -7.32
C ARG A 89 6.58 5.71 -6.79
N GLN A 90 6.76 5.66 -5.48
CA GLN A 90 7.72 4.77 -4.84
C GLN A 90 7.37 3.30 -5.10
N TYR A 91 6.09 2.94 -4.95
CA TYR A 91 5.60 1.60 -5.24
C TYR A 91 5.86 1.19 -6.70
N VAL A 92 5.46 2.03 -7.66
CA VAL A 92 5.65 1.74 -9.09
C VAL A 92 7.13 1.61 -9.44
N ALA A 93 7.99 2.47 -8.88
CA ALA A 93 9.43 2.39 -9.08
C ALA A 93 10.00 1.06 -8.53
N CYS A 94 9.64 0.68 -7.30
CA CYS A 94 10.06 -0.58 -6.70
C CYS A 94 9.58 -1.79 -7.52
N ILE A 95 8.30 -1.85 -7.88
CA ILE A 95 7.73 -2.95 -8.68
C ILE A 95 8.39 -3.08 -10.04
N SER A 96 8.71 -1.96 -10.70
CA SER A 96 9.45 -1.96 -11.95
C SER A 96 10.86 -2.54 -11.80
N GLY A 97 11.54 -2.23 -10.68
CA GLY A 97 12.82 -2.82 -10.30
C GLY A 97 12.75 -4.32 -10.00
N GLN A 98 11.59 -4.82 -9.55
CA GLN A 98 11.33 -6.25 -9.34
C GLN A 98 11.03 -7.02 -10.64
N GLY A 99 10.94 -6.34 -11.79
CA GLY A 99 10.66 -6.94 -13.10
C GLY A 99 9.16 -7.04 -13.44
N TYR A 100 8.32 -6.26 -12.77
CA TYR A 100 6.87 -6.26 -12.94
C TYR A 100 6.34 -4.92 -13.44
N ARG A 101 5.18 -4.95 -14.09
CA ARG A 101 4.35 -3.78 -14.38
C ARG A 101 3.03 -3.92 -13.62
N PRO A 102 2.65 -2.95 -12.76
CA PRO A 102 1.36 -2.99 -12.10
C PRO A 102 0.26 -2.60 -13.10
N LEU A 103 -0.81 -3.40 -13.14
CA LEU A 103 -2.02 -3.15 -13.91
C LEU A 103 -3.17 -2.94 -12.92
N TYR A 104 -3.79 -1.77 -12.97
CA TYR A 104 -4.96 -1.45 -12.15
C TYR A 104 -6.23 -1.72 -12.96
N ALA A 105 -7.27 -2.22 -12.31
CA ALA A 105 -8.58 -2.33 -12.95
C ALA A 105 -9.12 -0.91 -13.19
N ASN A 106 -9.52 -0.63 -14.43
CA ASN A 106 -10.19 0.62 -14.81
C ASN A 106 -11.70 0.51 -14.58
#